data_AF-A0A426D929-F1
#
_entry.id   AF-A0A426D929-F1
#
_cell.length_a   1.000
_cell.length_b   1.000
_cell.length_c   1.000
_cell.angle_alpha   90.00
_cell.angle_beta   90.00
_cell.angle_gamma   90.00
#
_symmetry.space_group_name_H-M   'P 1'
#
loop_
_entity.id
_entity.type
_entity.pdbx_description
1 polymer ?
#
loop_
_entity_poly.entity_id
_entity_poly.type
_entity_poly.pdbx_seq_one_letter_code
_entity_poly.pdbx_strand_id
1 'polypeptide(L)'
;MNLVTKLGVVTLATITVVPLASVVNPSVAQAKTVKRAKKVNKKKAKTYKISKNLLRSKKKYLIKQYTAEDMGITLHQQSAKKLFMVCDNGMYTSSLNYKITKQTAKGNTLTFKLKTLLNKNQKGYNFASGSGTLKVVRTGKNSYKIPTIYRGDNNAWRINNHKFSHIEENIKPKKSRISGLKMISAKKAGHYVKYELKHQLLK
;
A
#
# COMPACT_ATOMS: atom_id res chain seq x y z
N MET A 1 21.30 61.87 -18.90
CA MET A 1 22.49 61.43 -18.15
C MET A 1 22.84 60.02 -18.61
N ASN A 2 23.95 59.90 -19.36
CA ASN A 2 24.46 58.64 -19.88
C ASN A 2 25.51 58.07 -18.91
N LEU A 3 25.41 56.79 -18.57
CA LEU A 3 26.58 56.00 -18.18
C LEU A 3 26.50 54.62 -18.83
N VAL A 4 27.30 54.46 -19.86
CA VAL A 4 27.66 53.20 -20.51
C VAL A 4 28.94 52.73 -19.83
N THR A 5 28.96 51.52 -19.28
CA THR A 5 30.20 50.89 -18.78
C THR A 5 30.45 49.60 -19.55
N LYS A 6 31.41 49.67 -20.48
CA LYS A 6 32.08 48.54 -21.14
C LYS A 6 33.05 47.88 -20.14
N LEU A 7 33.14 46.55 -20.20
CA LEU A 7 34.28 45.68 -19.84
C LEU A 7 33.79 44.26 -20.13
N GLY A 8 34.39 43.38 -20.92
CA GLY A 8 35.73 43.24 -21.48
C GLY A 8 35.90 41.72 -21.60
N VAL A 9 35.92 41.18 -22.83
CA VAL A 9 35.98 39.74 -23.09
C VAL A 9 37.39 39.23 -22.78
N VAL A 10 37.52 38.21 -21.92
CA VAL A 10 38.79 37.55 -21.64
C VAL A 10 38.77 36.16 -22.27
N THR A 11 39.61 35.97 -23.28
CA THR A 11 39.90 34.69 -23.93
C THR A 11 40.96 33.95 -23.11
N LEU A 12 40.67 32.74 -22.62
CA LEU A 12 41.68 31.88 -22.01
C LEU A 12 42.31 30.97 -23.08
N ALA A 13 43.64 31.09 -23.21
CA ALA A 13 44.47 30.23 -24.04
C ALA A 13 44.68 28.86 -23.40
N THR A 14 44.64 27.81 -24.22
CA THR A 14 44.97 26.43 -23.89
C THR A 14 46.47 26.24 -23.72
N ILE A 15 46.91 25.74 -22.56
CA ILE A 15 48.30 25.34 -22.32
C ILE A 15 48.38 23.82 -22.43
N THR A 16 49.19 23.35 -23.38
CA THR A 16 49.62 21.96 -23.54
C THR A 16 50.97 21.78 -22.83
N VAL A 17 51.07 20.81 -21.92
CA VAL A 17 52.35 20.43 -21.32
C VAL A 17 52.45 18.90 -21.22
N VAL A 18 53.47 18.33 -21.86
CA VAL A 18 53.95 16.94 -21.75
C VAL A 18 55.45 16.99 -22.09
N PRO A 19 56.32 16.07 -21.63
CA PRO A 19 56.47 15.41 -20.32
C PRO A 19 57.88 15.64 -19.73
N LEU A 20 58.10 15.30 -18.46
CA LEU A 20 59.44 14.91 -18.01
C LEU A 20 59.36 13.57 -17.27
N ALA A 21 60.04 12.57 -17.82
CA ALA A 21 60.28 11.30 -17.19
C ALA A 21 61.34 11.47 -16.08
N SER A 22 61.06 10.94 -14.90
CA SER A 22 62.09 10.63 -13.91
C SER A 22 61.83 9.25 -13.34
N VAL A 23 62.81 8.40 -13.56
CA VAL A 23 62.91 7.01 -13.11
C VAL A 23 63.28 7.02 -11.64
N VAL A 24 62.41 6.51 -10.77
CA VAL A 24 62.82 6.00 -9.44
C VAL A 24 61.90 4.82 -9.08
N ASN A 25 62.46 3.62 -9.08
CA ASN A 25 61.85 2.47 -8.41
C ASN A 25 62.02 2.61 -6.90
N PRO A 26 60.97 2.32 -6.13
CA PRO A 26 61.17 1.44 -5.00
C PRO A 26 60.23 0.23 -5.10
N SER A 27 60.87 -0.93 -5.07
CA SER A 27 60.35 -2.18 -4.51
C SER A 27 59.54 -1.90 -3.24
N VAL A 28 58.30 -2.43 -3.16
CA VAL A 28 57.73 -3.19 -2.03
C VAL A 28 56.23 -3.46 -2.29
N ALA A 29 55.87 -4.75 -2.16
CA ALA A 29 54.53 -5.31 -1.97
C ALA A 29 53.45 -5.07 -3.04
N GLN A 30 53.39 -5.97 -4.03
CA GLN A 30 52.16 -6.24 -4.77
C GLN A 30 51.10 -6.83 -3.82
N ALA A 31 50.25 -5.97 -3.26
CA ALA A 31 48.95 -6.40 -2.75
C ALA A 31 48.11 -6.85 -3.95
N LYS A 32 48.15 -8.15 -4.27
CA LYS A 32 47.19 -8.80 -5.17
C LYS A 32 45.79 -8.61 -4.59
N THR A 33 45.16 -7.52 -4.98
CA THR A 33 43.74 -7.29 -4.71
C THR A 33 42.97 -8.19 -5.65
N VAL A 34 42.78 -9.45 -5.24
CA VAL A 34 41.85 -10.36 -5.88
C VAL A 34 40.47 -9.74 -5.71
N LYS A 35 40.02 -8.99 -6.72
CA LYS A 35 38.60 -8.65 -6.88
C LYS A 35 37.88 -9.97 -7.12
N ARG A 36 37.58 -10.71 -6.05
CA ARG A 36 36.55 -11.74 -6.05
C ARG A 36 35.27 -11.02 -6.42
N ALA A 37 34.94 -11.07 -7.71
CA ALA A 37 33.60 -10.76 -8.19
C ALA A 37 32.68 -11.71 -7.44
N LYS A 38 32.10 -11.22 -6.34
CA LYS A 38 31.09 -11.94 -5.58
C LYS A 38 29.95 -12.10 -6.56
N LYS A 39 29.85 -13.29 -7.16
CA LYS A 39 28.74 -13.68 -8.03
C LYS A 39 27.51 -13.62 -7.14
N VAL A 40 26.90 -12.44 -7.03
CA VAL A 40 25.65 -12.23 -6.31
C VAL A 40 24.65 -12.99 -7.14
N ASN A 41 24.46 -14.25 -6.79
CA ASN A 41 23.46 -15.11 -7.35
C ASN A 41 22.12 -14.43 -7.01
N LYS A 42 21.63 -13.57 -7.93
CA LYS A 42 20.34 -12.89 -7.84
C LYS A 42 19.30 -13.99 -7.83
N LYS A 43 19.04 -14.53 -6.64
CA LYS A 43 18.02 -15.55 -6.38
C LYS A 43 16.74 -14.99 -6.96
N LYS A 44 16.27 -15.53 -8.09
CA LYS A 44 15.07 -15.04 -8.78
C LYS A 44 13.96 -14.94 -7.74
N ALA A 45 13.41 -13.75 -7.56
CA ALA A 45 12.39 -13.51 -6.55
C ALA A 45 11.22 -14.47 -6.79
N LYS A 46 10.89 -15.30 -5.79
CA LYS A 46 9.77 -16.24 -5.89
C LYS A 46 8.48 -15.45 -6.13
N THR A 47 7.83 -15.69 -7.28
CA THR A 47 6.56 -15.05 -7.61
C THR A 47 5.41 -15.87 -7.04
N TYR A 48 4.64 -15.28 -6.13
CA TYR A 48 3.50 -15.94 -5.50
C TYR A 48 2.20 -15.63 -6.27
N LYS A 49 1.67 -16.61 -7.01
CA LYS A 49 0.37 -16.47 -7.67
C LYS A 49 -0.74 -16.26 -6.62
N ILE A 50 -1.76 -15.48 -6.97
CA ILE A 50 -2.93 -15.22 -6.11
C ILE A 50 -4.19 -15.79 -6.77
N SER A 51 -5.06 -16.42 -5.98
CA SER A 51 -6.33 -16.96 -6.48
C SER A 51 -7.41 -15.88 -6.53
N LYS A 52 -8.27 -15.94 -7.54
CA LYS A 52 -9.50 -15.14 -7.59
C LYS A 52 -10.40 -15.42 -6.38
N ASN A 53 -10.36 -16.63 -5.83
CA ASN A 53 -11.20 -17.05 -4.70
C ASN A 53 -10.55 -16.82 -3.33
N LEU A 54 -9.47 -16.05 -3.24
CA LEU A 54 -8.68 -15.86 -2.02
C LEU A 54 -9.54 -15.52 -0.78
N LEU A 55 -10.50 -14.62 -0.94
CA LEU A 55 -11.37 -14.13 0.13
C LEU A 55 -12.78 -14.77 0.12
N ARG A 56 -13.10 -15.60 -0.89
CA ARG A 56 -14.45 -16.16 -1.12
C ARG A 56 -14.88 -17.22 -0.08
N SER A 57 -14.13 -17.39 0.99
CA SER A 57 -14.43 -18.34 2.05
C SER A 57 -14.89 -17.58 3.27
N LYS A 58 -16.08 -17.96 3.80
CA LYS A 58 -16.59 -17.50 5.11
C LYS A 58 -15.62 -17.77 6.27
N LYS A 59 -14.60 -18.60 6.04
CA LYS A 59 -13.60 -19.03 7.02
C LYS A 59 -12.26 -18.30 6.88
N LYS A 60 -12.10 -17.33 5.97
CA LYS A 60 -10.82 -16.67 5.68
C LYS A 60 -10.92 -15.15 5.67
N TYR A 61 -10.02 -14.51 6.40
CA TYR A 61 -9.98 -13.06 6.60
C TYR A 61 -8.59 -12.55 6.28
N LEU A 62 -8.52 -11.42 5.59
CA LEU A 62 -7.28 -10.71 5.38
C LEU A 62 -7.18 -9.57 6.39
N ILE A 63 -6.24 -9.68 7.32
CA ILE A 63 -6.15 -8.78 8.48
C ILE A 63 -4.78 -8.10 8.53
N LYS A 64 -4.79 -6.83 8.92
CA LYS A 64 -3.62 -6.14 9.46
C LYS A 64 -3.99 -5.61 10.84
N GLN A 65 -3.25 -6.05 11.83
CA GLN A 65 -3.25 -5.50 13.17
C GLN A 65 -2.10 -4.49 13.31
N TYR A 66 -2.35 -3.37 13.97
CA TYR A 66 -1.38 -2.30 14.20
C TYR A 66 -0.85 -2.31 15.64
N THR A 67 -1.70 -2.61 16.62
CA THR A 67 -1.35 -2.66 18.05
C THR A 67 -1.94 -3.92 18.70
N ALA A 68 -1.47 -4.25 19.91
CA ALA A 68 -2.03 -5.34 20.71
C ALA A 68 -3.50 -5.09 21.10
N GLU A 69 -3.90 -3.82 21.19
CA GLU A 69 -5.27 -3.33 21.48
C GLU A 69 -6.20 -3.40 20.25
N ASP A 70 -6.02 -4.41 19.40
CA ASP A 70 -6.92 -4.73 18.28
C ASP A 70 -7.19 -3.64 17.22
N MET A 71 -6.39 -2.56 17.17
CA MET A 71 -6.45 -1.62 16.06
C MET A 71 -6.10 -2.32 14.75
N GLY A 72 -6.93 -2.19 13.72
CA GLY A 72 -6.70 -2.94 12.49
C GLY A 72 -7.66 -2.68 11.35
N ILE A 73 -7.37 -3.37 10.25
CA ILE A 73 -8.28 -3.52 9.13
C ILE A 73 -8.49 -5.01 8.86
N THR A 74 -9.75 -5.38 8.63
CA THR A 74 -10.16 -6.72 8.24
C THR A 74 -10.94 -6.65 6.95
N LEU A 75 -10.59 -7.53 6.01
CA LEU A 75 -11.29 -7.71 4.74
C LEU A 75 -11.81 -9.14 4.62
N HIS A 76 -13.08 -9.26 4.25
CA HIS A 76 -13.77 -10.54 4.06
C HIS A 76 -14.72 -10.44 2.87
N GLN A 77 -14.71 -11.42 1.96
CA GLN A 77 -15.68 -11.50 0.87
C GLN A 77 -16.83 -12.41 1.27
N GLN A 78 -17.88 -11.80 1.84
CA GLN A 78 -19.09 -12.47 2.31
C GLN A 78 -19.80 -13.27 1.20
N SER A 79 -19.75 -12.79 -0.04
CA SER A 79 -20.31 -13.49 -1.19
C SER A 79 -19.57 -13.14 -2.49
N ALA A 80 -19.92 -13.84 -3.57
CA ALA A 80 -19.43 -13.53 -4.91
C ALA A 80 -19.54 -12.04 -5.29
N LYS A 81 -20.55 -11.35 -4.77
CA LYS A 81 -20.90 -9.96 -5.11
C LYS A 81 -20.73 -8.99 -3.95
N LYS A 82 -20.21 -9.42 -2.80
CA LYS A 82 -20.14 -8.59 -1.59
C LYS A 82 -18.81 -8.72 -0.86
N LEU A 83 -18.15 -7.59 -0.66
CA LEU A 83 -16.96 -7.44 0.17
C LEU A 83 -17.33 -6.64 1.42
N PHE A 84 -16.86 -7.10 2.57
CA PHE A 84 -17.01 -6.46 3.86
C PHE A 84 -15.65 -6.01 4.38
N MET A 85 -15.61 -4.78 4.86
CA MET A 85 -14.44 -4.18 5.50
C MET A 85 -14.83 -3.77 6.90
N VAL A 86 -14.01 -4.15 7.88
CA VAL A 86 -14.09 -3.69 9.25
C VAL A 86 -12.79 -2.95 9.56
N CYS A 87 -12.92 -1.79 10.18
CA CYS A 87 -11.80 -0.99 10.65
C CYS A 87 -11.99 -0.78 12.14
N ASP A 88 -10.96 -1.09 12.90
CA ASP A 88 -10.92 -0.85 14.33
C ASP A 88 -9.79 0.14 14.62
N ASN A 89 -10.08 1.18 15.39
CA ASN A 89 -9.11 2.18 15.82
C ASN A 89 -8.94 2.23 17.36
N GLY A 90 -9.37 1.18 18.07
CA GLY A 90 -9.28 1.06 19.53
C GLY A 90 -10.50 1.63 20.24
N MET A 91 -10.95 2.84 19.85
CA MET A 91 -12.12 3.49 20.45
C MET A 91 -13.42 3.17 19.69
N TYR A 92 -13.33 2.99 18.37
CA TYR A 92 -14.46 2.83 17.49
C TYR A 92 -14.19 1.72 16.47
N THR A 93 -15.15 0.79 16.38
CA THR A 93 -15.23 -0.13 15.25
C THR A 93 -16.16 0.47 14.20
N SER A 94 -15.67 0.58 12.98
CA SER A 94 -16.48 0.98 11.82
C SER A 94 -16.50 -0.16 10.80
N SER A 95 -17.61 -0.28 10.09
CA SER A 95 -17.73 -1.29 9.03
C SER A 95 -18.41 -0.75 7.79
N LEU A 96 -18.01 -1.28 6.63
CA LEU A 96 -18.56 -0.85 5.35
C LEU A 96 -18.72 -2.05 4.41
N ASN A 97 -19.89 -2.10 3.79
CA ASN A 97 -20.21 -3.09 2.77
C ASN A 97 -19.92 -2.50 1.38
N TYR A 98 -19.40 -3.35 0.50
CA TYR A 98 -19.17 -3.00 -0.90
C TYR A 98 -19.77 -4.06 -1.82
N LYS A 99 -20.44 -3.61 -2.87
CA LYS A 99 -20.85 -4.44 -4.01
C LYS A 99 -19.64 -4.65 -4.91
N ILE A 100 -19.32 -5.92 -5.18
CA ILE A 100 -18.30 -6.30 -6.16
C ILE A 100 -18.93 -6.27 -7.55
N THR A 101 -18.45 -5.34 -8.37
CA THR A 101 -18.90 -5.21 -9.78
C THR A 101 -17.97 -5.94 -10.74
N LYS A 102 -16.68 -6.06 -10.40
CA LYS A 102 -15.72 -6.86 -11.15
C LYS A 102 -14.64 -7.41 -10.23
N GLN A 103 -14.20 -8.64 -10.46
CA GLN A 103 -13.13 -9.30 -9.72
C GLN A 103 -12.20 -10.02 -10.68
N THR A 104 -10.90 -9.73 -10.61
CA THR A 104 -9.89 -10.27 -11.53
C THR A 104 -8.63 -10.65 -10.77
N ALA A 105 -8.00 -11.77 -11.12
CA ALA A 105 -6.71 -12.17 -10.58
C ALA A 105 -5.72 -12.29 -11.76
N LYS A 106 -4.58 -11.60 -11.67
CA LYS A 106 -3.49 -11.67 -12.65
C LYS A 106 -2.15 -11.73 -11.91
N GLY A 107 -1.40 -12.80 -12.13
CA GLY A 107 -0.12 -13.04 -11.44
C GLY A 107 -0.31 -13.09 -9.92
N ASN A 108 0.33 -12.16 -9.20
CA ASN A 108 0.26 -12.01 -7.75
C ASN A 108 -0.76 -10.96 -7.29
N THR A 109 -1.57 -10.40 -8.19
CA THR A 109 -2.51 -9.30 -7.90
C THR A 109 -3.96 -9.71 -8.08
N LEU A 110 -4.77 -9.49 -7.05
CA LEU A 110 -6.23 -9.61 -7.04
C LEU A 110 -6.83 -8.20 -7.02
N THR A 111 -7.65 -7.89 -8.02
CA THR A 111 -8.28 -6.58 -8.19
C THR A 111 -9.79 -6.69 -8.11
N PHE A 112 -10.40 -5.82 -7.29
CA PHE A 112 -11.84 -5.65 -7.18
C PHE A 112 -12.24 -4.26 -7.66
N LYS A 113 -13.25 -4.18 -8.53
CA LYS A 113 -14.04 -2.95 -8.72
C LYS A 113 -15.23 -3.02 -7.78
N LEU A 114 -15.42 -1.96 -7.00
CA LEU A 114 -16.30 -1.93 -5.85
C LEU A 114 -17.20 -0.69 -5.90
N LYS A 115 -18.45 -0.84 -5.48
CA LYS A 115 -19.38 0.27 -5.23
C LYS A 115 -19.84 0.19 -3.77
N THR A 116 -19.81 1.31 -3.05
CA THR A 116 -20.24 1.34 -1.65
C THR A 116 -21.72 0.96 -1.51
N LEU A 117 -22.04 0.14 -0.51
CA LEU A 117 -23.41 -0.21 -0.14
C LEU A 117 -23.74 0.42 1.22
N LEU A 118 -24.46 1.53 1.18
CA LEU A 118 -24.89 2.28 2.37
C LEU A 118 -26.31 1.86 2.77
N ASN A 119 -26.53 1.63 4.06
CA ASN A 119 -27.87 1.48 4.63
C ASN A 119 -28.55 2.86 4.85
N LYS A 120 -29.82 2.86 5.29
CA LYS A 120 -30.58 4.11 5.50
C LYS A 120 -29.88 5.08 6.44
N ASN A 121 -29.39 4.58 7.58
CA ASN A 121 -28.69 5.40 8.58
C ASN A 121 -27.40 5.99 7.99
N GLN A 122 -26.59 5.19 7.30
CA GLN A 122 -25.36 5.64 6.66
C GLN A 122 -25.60 6.69 5.58
N LYS A 123 -26.72 6.60 4.85
CA LYS A 123 -27.14 7.67 3.92
C LYS A 123 -27.56 8.93 4.68
N GLY A 124 -28.32 8.80 5.76
CA GLY A 124 -28.72 9.92 6.62
C GLY A 124 -27.54 10.65 7.26
N TYR A 125 -26.45 9.94 7.56
CA TYR A 125 -25.18 10.52 8.03
C TYR A 125 -24.20 10.87 6.89
N ASN A 126 -24.68 11.02 5.66
CA ASN A 126 -23.89 11.46 4.50
C ASN A 126 -22.58 10.67 4.26
N PHE A 127 -22.55 9.36 4.58
CA PHE A 127 -21.36 8.53 4.35
C PHE A 127 -20.92 8.58 2.88
N ALA A 128 -19.60 8.58 2.62
CA ALA A 128 -19.06 8.59 1.27
C ALA A 128 -19.63 7.45 0.42
N SER A 129 -20.43 7.83 -0.57
CA SER A 129 -20.89 6.93 -1.61
C SER A 129 -19.83 6.83 -2.73
N GLY A 130 -20.13 6.05 -3.77
CA GLY A 130 -19.32 6.00 -4.99
C GLY A 130 -18.59 4.69 -5.21
N SER A 131 -17.69 4.71 -6.19
CA SER A 131 -17.00 3.53 -6.70
C SER A 131 -15.50 3.62 -6.45
N GLY A 132 -14.85 2.47 -6.29
CA GLY A 132 -13.42 2.39 -6.02
C GLY A 132 -12.81 1.11 -6.56
N THR A 133 -11.48 1.07 -6.57
CA THR A 133 -10.72 -0.13 -6.94
C THR A 133 -9.84 -0.56 -5.78
N LEU A 134 -10.02 -1.79 -5.32
CA LEU A 134 -9.15 -2.41 -4.34
C LEU A 134 -8.19 -3.37 -5.03
N LYS A 135 -6.88 -3.17 -4.84
CA LYS A 135 -5.85 -4.12 -5.26
C LYS A 135 -5.27 -4.81 -4.04
N VAL A 136 -5.21 -6.13 -4.05
CA VAL A 136 -4.51 -6.95 -3.06
C VAL A 136 -3.37 -7.67 -3.77
N VAL A 137 -2.15 -7.44 -3.31
CA VAL A 137 -0.93 -8.02 -3.90
C VAL A 137 -0.34 -9.02 -2.93
N ARG A 138 -0.15 -10.26 -3.36
CA ARG A 138 0.53 -11.31 -2.59
C ARG A 138 2.04 -11.08 -2.63
N THR A 139 2.65 -10.96 -1.47
CA THR A 139 4.10 -10.74 -1.29
C THR A 139 4.81 -11.94 -0.68
N GLY A 140 4.07 -12.95 -0.20
CA GLY A 140 4.63 -14.18 0.38
C GLY A 140 3.61 -15.32 0.49
N LYS A 141 4.00 -16.44 1.13
CA LYS A 141 3.11 -17.61 1.35
C LYS A 141 1.80 -17.20 2.04
N ASN A 142 1.87 -16.31 3.03
CA ASN A 142 0.71 -15.78 3.73
C ASN A 142 0.85 -14.27 4.03
N SER A 143 1.37 -13.51 3.08
CA SER A 143 1.64 -12.08 3.26
C SER A 143 1.12 -11.32 2.05
N TYR A 144 0.46 -10.19 2.32
CA TYR A 144 -0.19 -9.37 1.30
C TYR A 144 0.01 -7.88 1.58
N LYS A 145 -0.22 -7.06 0.56
CA LYS A 145 -0.27 -5.60 0.66
C LYS A 145 -1.44 -5.03 -0.14
N ILE A 146 -1.92 -3.88 0.28
CA ILE A 146 -2.87 -3.03 -0.44
C ILE A 146 -2.10 -1.75 -0.82
N PRO A 147 -1.69 -1.58 -2.09
CA PRO A 147 -0.86 -0.45 -2.50
C PRO A 147 -1.62 0.87 -2.55
N THR A 148 -2.95 0.84 -2.58
CA THR A 148 -3.79 2.03 -2.57
C THR A 148 -5.06 1.75 -1.80
N ILE A 149 -5.24 2.52 -0.74
CA ILE A 149 -6.44 2.61 0.09
C ILE A 149 -6.50 4.05 0.63
N TYR A 150 -7.59 4.46 1.25
CA TYR A 150 -7.77 5.81 1.77
C TYR A 150 -8.07 5.75 3.26
N ARG A 151 -7.52 6.69 4.02
CA ARG A 151 -7.71 6.84 5.46
C ARG A 151 -8.42 8.17 5.72
N GLY A 152 -9.58 8.12 6.37
CA GLY A 152 -10.27 9.32 6.86
C GLY A 152 -9.74 9.76 8.23
N ASP A 153 -10.26 10.87 8.74
CA ASP A 153 -9.71 11.55 9.92
C ASP A 153 -9.92 10.75 11.21
N ASN A 154 -11.02 10.02 11.33
CA ASN A 154 -11.25 9.06 12.43
C ASN A 154 -10.47 7.74 12.27
N ASN A 155 -9.37 7.74 11.51
CA ASN A 155 -8.57 6.55 11.20
C ASN A 155 -9.32 5.41 10.48
N ALA A 156 -10.53 5.65 10.00
CA ALA A 156 -11.32 4.67 9.26
C ALA A 156 -10.76 4.47 7.85
N TRP A 157 -10.66 3.22 7.41
CA TRP A 157 -10.19 2.88 6.07
C TRP A 157 -11.33 2.80 5.05
N ARG A 158 -11.05 3.23 3.82
CA ARG A 158 -12.00 3.23 2.70
C ARG A 158 -11.31 2.91 1.38
N ILE A 159 -12.08 2.39 0.43
CA ILE A 159 -11.56 1.95 -0.88
C ILE A 159 -11.61 3.08 -1.92
N ASN A 160 -12.52 4.03 -1.76
CA ASN A 160 -12.66 5.18 -2.64
C ASN A 160 -12.10 6.45 -1.98
N ASN A 161 -11.86 7.48 -2.79
CA ASN A 161 -11.34 8.78 -2.38
C ASN A 161 -12.43 9.86 -2.31
N HIS A 162 -13.70 9.47 -2.33
CA HIS A 162 -14.80 10.42 -2.35
C HIS A 162 -14.86 11.16 -1.01
N LYS A 163 -15.21 12.45 -1.07
CA LYS A 163 -15.46 13.28 0.11
C LYS A 163 -16.58 12.67 0.94
N PHE A 164 -16.53 12.93 2.23
CA PHE A 164 -17.52 12.51 3.19
C PHE A 164 -17.71 13.63 4.20
N SER A 165 -18.97 13.87 4.56
CA SER A 165 -19.32 14.78 5.62
C SER A 165 -19.60 13.99 6.89
N HIS A 166 -18.66 14.02 7.83
CA HIS A 166 -18.96 13.78 9.23
C HIS A 166 -19.01 15.16 9.87
N ILE A 167 -20.16 15.62 10.33
CA ILE A 167 -20.30 16.93 11.01
C ILE A 167 -19.94 18.10 10.07
N GLU A 168 -20.62 18.20 8.91
CA GLU A 168 -20.57 19.35 7.99
C GLU A 168 -19.21 19.67 7.34
N GLU A 169 -18.13 19.01 7.74
CA GLU A 169 -16.81 19.17 7.12
C GLU A 169 -16.63 18.23 5.92
N ASN A 170 -16.36 18.81 4.75
CA ASN A 170 -16.15 18.11 3.49
C ASN A 170 -14.74 17.50 3.39
N ILE A 171 -14.47 16.52 4.25
CA ILE A 171 -13.14 15.93 4.40
C ILE A 171 -12.86 14.94 3.27
N LYS A 172 -11.70 15.12 2.62
CA LYS A 172 -11.18 14.19 1.61
C LYS A 172 -10.20 13.22 2.28
N PRO A 173 -10.43 11.90 2.19
CA PRO A 173 -9.56 10.94 2.85
C PRO A 173 -8.18 10.90 2.19
N LYS A 174 -7.13 10.73 2.99
CA LYS A 174 -5.74 10.71 2.53
C LYS A 174 -5.39 9.36 1.92
N LYS A 175 -4.73 9.38 0.75
CA LYS A 175 -4.23 8.16 0.10
C LYS A 175 -3.15 7.51 0.96
N SER A 176 -3.22 6.20 1.10
CA SER A 176 -2.34 5.42 1.97
C SER A 176 -2.08 4.02 1.39
N ARG A 177 -1.24 3.26 2.08
CA ARG A 177 -0.83 1.88 1.74
C ARG A 177 -0.86 1.02 3.00
N ILE A 178 -1.23 -0.24 2.84
CA ILE A 178 -1.18 -1.23 3.92
C ILE A 178 -0.26 -2.36 3.50
N SER A 179 0.71 -2.70 4.34
CA SER A 179 1.64 -3.81 4.13
C SER A 179 1.58 -4.80 5.29
N GLY A 180 1.97 -6.04 5.01
CA GLY A 180 2.02 -7.09 6.01
C GLY A 180 0.63 -7.59 6.43
N LEU A 181 -0.38 -7.48 5.55
CA LEU A 181 -1.64 -8.17 5.79
C LEU A 181 -1.41 -9.68 5.78
N LYS A 182 -2.10 -10.41 6.65
CA LYS A 182 -2.03 -11.87 6.78
C LYS A 182 -3.39 -12.48 6.50
N MET A 183 -3.42 -13.64 5.84
CA MET A 183 -4.63 -14.45 5.81
C MET A 183 -4.72 -15.22 7.12
N ILE A 184 -5.84 -15.12 7.81
CA ILE A 184 -6.13 -15.91 9.00
C ILE A 184 -7.47 -16.63 8.86
N SER A 185 -7.65 -17.68 9.66
CA SER A 185 -8.92 -18.41 9.71
C SER A 185 -9.94 -17.68 10.58
N ALA A 186 -11.24 -17.95 10.37
CA ALA A 186 -12.32 -17.45 11.24
C ALA A 186 -12.05 -17.71 12.73
N LYS A 187 -11.58 -18.92 13.07
CA LYS A 187 -11.26 -19.32 14.45
C LYS A 187 -10.22 -18.38 15.08
N LYS A 188 -9.18 -18.00 14.31
CA LYS A 188 -8.14 -17.07 14.77
C LYS A 188 -8.59 -15.60 14.70
N ALA A 189 -9.61 -15.31 13.90
CA ALA A 189 -10.20 -13.98 13.78
C ALA A 189 -11.27 -13.69 14.84
N GLY A 190 -11.44 -14.57 15.83
CA GLY A 190 -12.62 -14.68 16.71
C GLY A 190 -13.13 -13.37 17.34
N HIS A 191 -12.27 -12.41 17.66
CA HIS A 191 -12.69 -11.10 18.18
C HIS A 191 -13.20 -10.16 17.08
N TYR A 192 -12.57 -10.15 15.90
CA TYR A 192 -12.96 -9.32 14.75
C TYR A 192 -14.25 -9.78 14.06
N VAL A 193 -14.51 -11.10 14.07
CA VAL A 193 -15.71 -11.70 13.45
C VAL A 193 -16.95 -11.58 14.35
N LYS A 194 -16.78 -11.46 15.68
CA LYS A 194 -17.91 -11.24 16.61
C LYS A 194 -18.71 -9.99 16.26
N TYR A 195 -18.07 -8.93 15.77
CA TYR A 195 -18.75 -7.73 15.27
C TYR A 195 -19.55 -7.95 13.99
N GLU A 196 -19.05 -8.82 13.09
CA GLU A 196 -19.78 -9.21 11.87
C GLU A 196 -21.08 -9.95 12.20
N LEU A 197 -21.11 -10.74 13.30
CA LEU A 197 -22.31 -11.42 13.79
C LEU A 197 -23.28 -10.46 14.50
N LYS A 198 -22.79 -9.60 15.40
CA LYS A 198 -23.65 -8.63 16.11
C LYS A 198 -24.38 -7.67 15.16
N HIS A 199 -23.72 -7.19 14.10
CA HIS A 199 -24.35 -6.28 13.12
C HIS A 199 -25.19 -6.99 12.05
N GLN A 200 -25.09 -8.30 11.89
CA GLN A 200 -26.02 -9.06 11.03
C GLN A 200 -27.32 -9.41 11.74
N LEU A 201 -27.32 -9.49 13.09
CA LEU A 201 -28.47 -9.80 13.93
C LEU A 201 -29.31 -8.57 14.31
N LEU A 202 -28.86 -7.35 14.00
CA LEU A 202 -29.62 -6.11 14.17
C LEU A 202 -30.37 -5.72 12.87
N LYS A 203 -30.85 -6.72 12.13
CA LYS A 203 -31.65 -6.55 10.91
C LYS A 203 -33.04 -7.12 11.09
#